data_AF-A2E185-F1
#
_entry.id   AF-A2E185-F1
#
_cell.length_a   1.000
_cell.length_b   1.000
_cell.length_c   1.000
_cell.angle_alpha   90.00
_cell.angle_beta   90.00
_cell.angle_gamma   90.00
#
_symmetry.space_group_name_H-M   'P 1'
#
loop_
_entity.id
_entity.type
_entity.pdbx_description
1 polymer ?
#
loop_
_entity_poly.entity_id
_entity_poly.type
_entity_poly.pdbx_seq_one_letter_code
_entity_poly.pdbx_strand_id
1 'polypeptide(L)'
;MLFLLFSAALCRSSMLSLILTVLFKDGKELSVINNLADAIIHGRSGTGKTVPAGPGVFEEIRESTKYRDNMMFANSTAAKLIRDEIKQKIATHPAGTIESKTGFKQHICFQCDTLGNFCGKMNYVATYKPTDCGTHVTASAYYFGVDPWDFVPNAGSSDSDNFWREQLPGKLVNLRGNFKVYDITYNISETYEFDITN
;
A
#
# COMPACT_ATOMS: atom_id res chain seq x y z
N MET A 1 -3.82 14.76 23.51
CA MET A 1 -2.57 15.53 23.33
C MET A 1 -1.35 14.68 22.95
N LEU A 2 -1.33 13.36 23.20
CA LEU A 2 -0.23 12.46 22.81
C LEU A 2 -0.22 12.08 21.31
N PHE A 3 -1.39 12.03 20.66
CA PHE A 3 -1.53 11.69 19.23
C PHE A 3 -0.94 12.74 18.26
N LEU A 4 -0.90 14.02 18.66
CA LEU A 4 -0.34 15.10 17.84
C LEU A 4 1.20 15.10 17.84
N LEU A 5 1.83 14.57 18.89
CA LEU A 5 3.29 14.54 19.01
C LEU A 5 3.92 13.39 18.21
N PHE A 6 3.23 12.25 18.06
CA PHE A 6 3.71 11.14 17.22
C PHE A 6 3.61 11.45 15.72
N SER A 7 2.53 12.09 15.27
CA SER A 7 2.38 12.56 13.88
C SER A 7 3.49 13.55 13.49
N ALA A 8 3.81 14.50 14.38
CA ALA A 8 4.87 15.47 14.15
C ALA A 8 6.27 14.83 14.10
N ALA A 9 6.52 13.74 14.82
CA ALA A 9 7.83 13.06 14.82
C ALA A 9 8.10 12.28 13.52
N LEU A 10 7.11 11.53 13.03
CA LEU A 10 7.18 10.82 11.74
C LEU A 10 7.26 11.79 10.55
N CYS A 11 6.49 12.88 10.61
CA CYS A 11 6.55 13.94 9.61
C CYS A 11 7.94 14.64 9.58
N ARG A 12 8.61 14.79 10.74
CA ARG A 12 9.95 15.41 10.84
C ARG A 12 11.07 14.54 10.27
N SER A 13 11.05 13.22 10.48
CA SER A 13 12.06 12.31 9.90
C SER A 13 11.95 12.23 8.38
N SER A 14 10.72 12.19 7.84
CA SER A 14 10.46 12.22 6.40
C SER A 14 10.92 13.54 5.75
N MET A 15 10.62 14.69 6.38
CA MET A 15 11.03 16.02 5.91
C MET A 15 12.54 16.21 5.82
N LEU A 16 13.31 15.77 6.83
CA LEU A 16 14.77 15.90 6.79
C LEU A 16 15.36 15.04 5.66
N SER A 17 14.88 13.81 5.50
CA SER A 17 15.30 12.91 4.41
C SER A 17 15.00 13.52 3.03
N LEU A 18 13.83 14.14 2.88
CA LEU A 18 13.44 14.85 1.66
C LEU A 18 14.36 16.04 1.39
N ILE A 19 14.61 16.90 2.38
CA ILE A 19 15.50 18.06 2.24
C ILE A 19 16.91 17.61 1.85
N LEU A 20 17.48 16.64 2.57
CA LEU A 20 18.82 16.14 2.28
C LEU A 20 18.91 15.54 0.87
N THR A 21 17.89 14.80 0.45
CA THR A 21 17.84 14.21 -0.89
C THR A 21 17.76 15.27 -1.97
N VAL A 22 16.88 16.26 -1.81
CA VAL A 22 16.74 17.39 -2.74
C VAL A 22 18.03 18.21 -2.85
N LEU A 23 18.69 18.45 -1.72
CA LEU A 23 19.90 19.26 -1.69
C LEU A 23 21.12 18.54 -2.25
N PHE A 24 21.29 17.25 -1.97
CA PHE A 24 22.58 16.56 -2.18
C PHE A 24 22.56 15.40 -3.17
N LYS A 25 21.40 14.99 -3.68
CA LYS A 25 21.33 13.91 -4.68
C LYS A 25 20.88 14.43 -6.03
N ASP A 26 21.44 13.87 -7.09
CA ASP A 26 21.01 14.13 -8.46
C ASP A 26 19.87 13.20 -8.87
N GLY A 27 19.14 13.62 -9.90
CA GLY A 27 18.09 12.81 -10.50
C GLY A 27 18.66 11.63 -11.28
N LYS A 28 18.06 10.45 -11.14
CA LYS A 28 18.46 9.23 -11.85
C LYS A 28 17.25 8.34 -12.08
N GLU A 29 17.12 7.78 -13.29
CA GLU A 29 16.10 6.79 -13.57
C GLU A 29 16.34 5.54 -12.71
N LEU A 30 15.38 5.22 -11.84
CA LEU A 30 15.40 4.04 -10.99
C LEU A 30 14.42 2.99 -11.53
N SER A 31 14.75 1.71 -11.34
CA SER A 31 13.89 0.57 -11.69
C SER A 31 12.95 0.14 -10.55
N VAL A 32 13.12 0.70 -9.35
CA VAL A 32 12.31 0.41 -8.16
C VAL A 32 12.37 1.58 -7.18
N ILE A 33 11.30 1.81 -6.42
CA ILE A 33 11.23 2.82 -5.35
C ILE A 33 11.10 2.13 -4.00
N ASN A 34 12.10 2.23 -3.13
CA ASN A 34 12.05 1.63 -1.79
C ASN A 34 11.68 2.62 -0.68
N ASN A 35 11.73 3.92 -0.94
CA ASN A 35 11.51 4.98 0.03
C ASN A 35 11.32 6.32 -0.67
N LEU A 36 11.01 7.37 0.11
CA LEU A 36 10.83 8.73 -0.37
C LEU A 36 12.05 9.30 -1.11
N ALA A 37 13.27 8.95 -0.70
CA ALA A 37 14.47 9.45 -1.36
C ALA A 37 14.59 8.89 -2.79
N ASP A 38 14.31 7.59 -2.98
CA ASP A 38 14.24 6.97 -4.30
C ASP A 38 13.19 7.65 -5.17
N ALA A 39 12.01 7.95 -4.60
CA ALA A 39 10.92 8.62 -5.32
C ALA A 39 11.35 10.01 -5.84
N ILE A 40 12.06 10.78 -5.01
CA ILE A 40 12.61 12.10 -5.39
C ILE A 40 13.67 11.96 -6.48
N ILE A 41 14.62 11.02 -6.32
CA ILE A 41 15.70 10.78 -7.29
C ILE A 41 15.12 10.38 -8.65
N HIS A 42 14.15 9.47 -8.66
CA HIS A 42 13.48 9.04 -9.88
C HIS A 42 12.70 10.19 -10.53
N GLY A 43 11.87 10.91 -9.77
CA GLY A 43 11.11 12.04 -10.28
C GLY A 43 11.99 13.13 -10.91
N ARG A 44 13.17 13.36 -10.33
CA ARG A 44 14.17 14.33 -10.84
C ARG A 44 15.00 13.82 -12.03
N SER A 45 14.86 12.55 -12.41
CA SER A 45 15.46 12.05 -13.65
C SER A 45 14.89 12.72 -14.90
N GLY A 46 13.70 13.32 -14.81
CA GLY A 46 12.98 13.93 -15.92
C GLY A 46 12.37 12.93 -16.91
N THR A 47 12.46 11.62 -16.65
CA THR A 47 11.98 10.58 -17.57
C THR A 47 10.45 10.49 -17.56
N GLY A 48 9.84 10.53 -16.36
CA GLY A 48 8.41 10.33 -16.16
C GLY A 48 7.97 8.88 -16.35
N LYS A 49 8.90 7.92 -16.26
CA LYS A 49 8.61 6.49 -16.48
C LYS A 49 7.96 5.89 -15.25
N THR A 50 6.95 5.05 -15.47
CA THR A 50 6.35 4.23 -14.42
C THR A 50 7.39 3.32 -13.78
N VAL A 51 7.35 3.19 -12.45
CA VAL A 51 8.31 2.40 -11.68
C VAL A 51 7.58 1.60 -10.58
N PRO A 52 7.96 0.35 -10.29
CA PRO A 52 7.38 -0.41 -9.20
C PRO A 52 7.87 0.06 -7.82
N ALA A 53 6.99 -0.03 -6.83
CA ALA A 53 7.34 0.01 -5.42
C ALA A 53 8.15 -1.24 -5.03
N GLY A 54 9.13 -1.06 -4.16
CA GLY A 54 10.00 -2.10 -3.63
C GLY A 54 9.70 -2.45 -2.17
N PRO A 55 10.51 -3.35 -1.58
CA PRO A 55 10.31 -3.85 -0.22
C PRO A 55 10.14 -2.77 0.85
N GLY A 56 10.92 -1.68 0.81
CA GLY A 56 10.80 -0.61 1.83
C GLY A 56 9.45 0.09 1.80
N VAL A 57 8.88 0.34 0.61
CA VAL A 57 7.51 0.89 0.50
C VAL A 57 6.47 -0.13 0.97
N PHE A 58 6.68 -1.42 0.73
CA PHE A 58 5.79 -2.46 1.23
C PHE A 58 5.83 -2.58 2.76
N GLU A 59 6.97 -2.35 3.38
CA GLU A 59 7.09 -2.24 4.84
C GLU A 59 6.28 -1.03 5.36
N GLU A 60 6.44 0.15 4.76
CA GLU A 60 5.65 1.34 5.12
C GLU A 60 4.13 1.09 5.00
N ILE A 61 3.69 0.38 3.94
CA ILE A 61 2.29 0.00 3.78
C ILE A 61 1.83 -0.95 4.91
N ARG A 62 2.64 -1.96 5.25
CA ARG A 62 2.32 -2.94 6.31
C ARG A 62 2.31 -2.34 7.71
N GLU A 63 3.03 -1.25 7.94
CA GLU A 63 3.00 -0.52 9.22
C GLU A 63 1.69 0.21 9.45
N SER A 64 0.95 0.53 8.38
CA SER A 64 -0.36 1.17 8.49
C SER A 64 -1.35 0.29 9.25
N THR A 65 -1.85 0.76 10.39
CA THR A 65 -2.90 0.06 11.18
C THR A 65 -4.10 -0.30 10.30
N LYS A 66 -4.50 0.60 9.40
CA LYS A 66 -5.64 0.35 8.51
C LYS A 66 -5.33 -0.73 7.48
N TYR A 67 -4.10 -0.82 6.96
CA TYR A 67 -3.69 -1.95 6.12
C TYR A 67 -3.75 -3.24 6.93
N ARG A 68 -3.17 -3.25 8.13
CA ARG A 68 -3.16 -4.40 9.02
C ARG A 68 -4.56 -4.92 9.31
N ASP A 69 -5.50 -4.06 9.68
CA ASP A 69 -6.89 -4.43 9.99
C ASP A 69 -7.65 -4.99 8.77
N ASN A 70 -7.26 -4.60 7.55
CA ASN A 70 -7.92 -5.05 6.32
C ASN A 70 -7.25 -6.27 5.68
N MET A 71 -5.93 -6.38 5.78
CA MET A 71 -5.09 -7.29 4.99
C MET A 71 -4.20 -8.22 5.81
N MET A 72 -3.89 -7.94 7.08
CA MET A 72 -2.94 -8.75 7.83
C MET A 72 -3.61 -9.49 8.98
N PHE A 73 -3.10 -10.70 9.25
CA PHE A 73 -3.55 -11.59 10.32
C PHE A 73 -4.90 -12.30 10.06
N ALA A 74 -5.14 -13.36 10.84
CA ALA A 74 -6.31 -14.24 10.69
C ALA A 74 -7.66 -13.60 11.05
N ASN A 75 -7.65 -12.42 11.67
CA ASN A 75 -8.83 -11.63 12.02
C ASN A 75 -9.02 -10.39 11.11
N SER A 76 -8.20 -10.24 10.07
CA SER A 76 -8.32 -9.17 9.09
C SER A 76 -9.67 -9.21 8.39
N THR A 77 -10.05 -8.08 7.80
CA THR A 77 -11.28 -8.04 7.00
C THR A 77 -11.22 -9.02 5.83
N ALA A 78 -10.10 -9.08 5.10
CA ALA A 78 -9.92 -10.05 4.02
C ALA A 78 -10.04 -11.51 4.51
N ALA A 79 -9.37 -11.87 5.60
CA ALA A 79 -9.42 -13.23 6.13
C ALA A 79 -10.84 -13.65 6.55
N LYS A 80 -11.60 -12.73 7.17
CA LYS A 80 -13.01 -12.96 7.55
C LYS A 80 -13.88 -13.17 6.32
N LEU A 81 -13.73 -12.33 5.30
CA LEU A 81 -14.52 -12.42 4.06
C LEU A 81 -14.25 -13.73 3.32
N ILE A 82 -12.97 -14.12 3.19
CA ILE A 82 -12.59 -15.40 2.58
C ILE A 82 -13.19 -16.56 3.38
N ARG A 83 -13.12 -16.50 4.72
CA ARG A 83 -13.71 -17.52 5.59
C ARG A 83 -15.21 -17.64 5.41
N ASP A 84 -15.93 -16.53 5.37
CA ASP A 84 -17.38 -16.49 5.22
C ASP A 84 -17.81 -17.03 3.85
N GLU A 85 -17.06 -16.70 2.78
CA GLU A 85 -17.33 -17.24 1.45
C GLU A 85 -17.10 -18.75 1.39
N ILE A 86 -16.01 -19.26 1.97
CA ILE A 86 -15.74 -20.70 2.01
C ILE A 86 -16.81 -21.43 2.85
N LYS A 87 -17.22 -20.88 3.99
CA LYS A 87 -18.30 -21.45 4.82
C LYS A 87 -19.59 -21.67 4.03
N GLN A 88 -19.93 -20.76 3.11
CA GLN A 88 -21.08 -20.92 2.24
C GLN A 88 -20.87 -22.01 1.17
N LYS A 89 -19.63 -22.21 0.71
CA LYS A 89 -19.29 -23.20 -0.33
C LYS A 89 -19.20 -24.63 0.19
N ILE A 90 -18.60 -24.84 1.37
CA ILE A 90 -18.35 -26.18 1.92
C ILE A 90 -19.61 -27.03 2.11
N ALA A 91 -20.77 -26.39 2.30
CA ALA A 91 -22.06 -27.07 2.38
C ALA A 91 -22.45 -27.83 1.09
N THR A 92 -21.89 -27.44 -0.07
CA THR A 92 -22.22 -28.02 -1.38
C THR A 92 -21.00 -28.64 -2.07
N HIS A 93 -19.81 -28.13 -1.79
CA HIS A 93 -18.54 -28.59 -2.37
C HIS A 93 -17.52 -28.69 -1.24
N PRO A 94 -17.16 -29.90 -0.76
CA PRO A 94 -16.30 -30.05 0.42
C PRO A 94 -14.84 -29.67 0.18
N ALA A 95 -14.40 -29.55 -1.08
CA ALA A 95 -13.07 -29.10 -1.46
C ALA A 95 -13.14 -28.25 -2.74
N GLY A 96 -12.19 -27.33 -2.92
CA GLY A 96 -12.10 -26.55 -4.14
C GLY A 96 -11.15 -25.36 -4.04
N THR A 97 -11.17 -24.54 -5.09
CA THR A 97 -10.52 -23.23 -5.12
C THR A 97 -11.56 -22.18 -5.48
N ILE A 98 -11.55 -21.06 -4.77
CA ILE A 98 -12.33 -19.87 -5.06
C ILE A 98 -11.41 -18.69 -5.31
N GLU A 99 -11.86 -17.77 -6.16
CA GLU A 99 -11.17 -16.54 -6.47
C GLU A 99 -12.17 -15.40 -6.48
N SER A 100 -11.75 -14.21 -6.05
CA SER A 100 -12.58 -13.02 -6.18
C SER A 100 -12.76 -12.68 -7.66
N LYS A 101 -13.99 -12.81 -8.17
CA LYS A 101 -14.29 -12.55 -9.60
C LYS A 101 -14.12 -11.08 -10.02
N THR A 102 -14.13 -10.15 -9.07
CA THR A 102 -13.82 -8.73 -9.27
C THR A 102 -13.62 -8.06 -7.91
N GLY A 103 -12.45 -7.47 -7.66
CA GLY A 103 -12.15 -6.51 -6.58
C GLY A 103 -13.10 -6.54 -5.38
N PHE A 104 -12.99 -7.56 -4.52
CA PHE A 104 -14.00 -7.85 -3.49
C PHE A 104 -14.21 -6.69 -2.49
N LYS A 105 -13.24 -5.77 -2.38
CA LYS A 105 -13.45 -4.42 -1.84
C LYS A 105 -13.05 -3.36 -2.85
N GLN A 106 -13.99 -2.46 -3.16
CA GLN A 106 -13.68 -1.23 -3.89
C GLN A 106 -12.76 -0.36 -3.03
N HIS A 107 -11.54 -0.16 -3.50
CA HIS A 107 -10.65 0.95 -3.19
C HIS A 107 -10.36 1.18 -1.70
N ILE A 108 -9.35 0.48 -1.15
CA ILE A 108 -8.87 0.79 0.20
C ILE A 108 -7.67 1.72 0.12
N CYS A 109 -7.87 2.92 0.66
CA CYS A 109 -6.83 3.93 0.75
C CYS A 109 -6.11 3.91 2.10
N PHE A 110 -4.78 3.95 2.11
CA PHE A 110 -3.93 4.03 3.30
C PHE A 110 -2.91 5.16 3.15
N GLN A 111 -2.50 5.76 4.26
CA GLN A 111 -1.43 6.76 4.29
C GLN A 111 -0.07 6.07 4.35
N CYS A 112 0.91 6.60 3.62
CA CYS A 112 2.33 6.26 3.77
C CYS A 112 3.20 7.49 3.49
N ASP A 113 4.43 7.48 3.96
CA ASP A 113 5.32 8.63 3.86
C ASP A 113 5.95 8.79 2.48
N THR A 114 6.20 7.68 1.75
CA THR A 114 6.78 7.72 0.41
C THR A 114 5.82 8.21 -0.68
N LEU A 115 4.56 7.75 -0.71
CA LEU A 115 3.58 8.16 -1.74
C LEU A 115 2.46 9.07 -1.24
N GLY A 116 2.45 9.45 0.04
CA GLY A 116 1.34 10.21 0.62
C GLY A 116 0.12 9.33 0.89
N ASN A 117 -0.55 8.85 -0.16
CA ASN A 117 -1.69 7.94 -0.08
C ASN A 117 -1.60 6.81 -1.11
N PHE A 118 -2.04 5.61 -0.74
CA PHE A 118 -2.09 4.44 -1.64
C PHE A 118 -3.53 3.98 -1.69
N CYS A 119 -4.14 4.01 -2.86
CA CYS A 119 -5.49 3.51 -3.07
C CYS A 119 -5.50 2.31 -4.03
N GLY A 120 -5.53 1.12 -3.45
CA GLY A 120 -5.46 -0.13 -4.18
C GLY A 120 -6.78 -0.89 -4.20
N LYS A 121 -6.83 -1.86 -5.11
CA LYS A 121 -7.86 -2.89 -5.19
C LYS A 121 -7.37 -4.16 -4.51
N MET A 122 -8.32 -4.98 -4.07
CA MET A 122 -8.03 -6.26 -3.42
C MET A 122 -8.64 -7.41 -4.19
N ASN A 123 -7.81 -8.38 -4.52
CA ASN A 123 -8.24 -9.69 -5.02
C ASN A 123 -7.75 -10.79 -4.08
N TYR A 124 -8.31 -11.98 -4.17
CA TYR A 124 -7.80 -13.14 -3.46
C TYR A 124 -7.99 -14.43 -4.27
N VAL A 125 -7.18 -15.43 -3.94
CA VAL A 125 -7.35 -16.82 -4.33
C VAL A 125 -7.27 -17.66 -3.06
N ALA A 126 -8.22 -18.58 -2.86
CA ALA A 126 -8.26 -19.45 -1.69
C ALA A 126 -8.57 -20.89 -2.09
N THR A 127 -7.76 -21.82 -1.60
CA THR A 127 -7.94 -23.26 -1.77
C THR A 127 -8.33 -23.87 -0.43
N TYR A 128 -9.34 -24.74 -0.43
CA TYR A 128 -9.84 -25.38 0.77
C TYR A 128 -10.06 -26.88 0.55
N LYS A 129 -9.82 -27.67 1.60
CA LYS A 129 -9.91 -29.13 1.57
C LYS A 129 -10.38 -29.67 2.93
N PRO A 130 -11.10 -30.80 2.95
CA PRO A 130 -11.52 -31.42 4.20
C PRO A 130 -10.31 -31.96 4.97
N THR A 131 -10.42 -31.95 6.29
CA THR A 131 -9.48 -32.56 7.24
C THR A 131 -10.28 -33.34 8.30
N ASP A 132 -9.59 -34.13 9.12
CA ASP A 132 -10.23 -34.93 10.18
C ASP A 132 -11.03 -34.08 11.18
N CYS A 133 -10.71 -32.79 11.30
CA CYS A 133 -11.29 -31.85 12.26
C CYS A 133 -12.14 -30.74 11.62
N GLY A 134 -12.37 -30.76 10.29
CA GLY A 134 -13.13 -29.71 9.60
C GLY A 134 -12.65 -29.47 8.17
N THR A 135 -12.48 -28.20 7.80
CA THR A 135 -11.95 -27.78 6.50
C THR A 135 -10.73 -26.89 6.71
N HIS A 136 -9.60 -27.27 6.14
CA HIS A 136 -8.40 -26.44 6.13
C HIS A 136 -8.39 -25.53 4.91
N VAL A 137 -8.03 -24.27 5.10
CA VAL A 137 -7.98 -23.24 4.07
C VAL A 137 -6.57 -22.65 3.97
N THR A 138 -6.06 -22.56 2.75
CA THR A 138 -4.89 -21.76 2.39
C THR A 138 -5.33 -20.67 1.42
N ALA A 139 -5.02 -19.41 1.70
CA ALA A 139 -5.44 -18.29 0.86
C ALA A 139 -4.34 -17.25 0.68
N SER A 140 -4.32 -16.63 -0.50
CA SER A 140 -3.48 -15.47 -0.81
C SER A 140 -4.38 -14.31 -1.21
N ALA A 141 -4.27 -13.18 -0.50
CA ALA A 141 -4.91 -11.92 -0.90
C ALA A 141 -3.86 -10.96 -1.45
N TYR A 142 -4.19 -10.29 -2.54
CA TYR A 142 -3.35 -9.36 -3.27
C TYR A 142 -3.97 -7.96 -3.17
N TYR A 143 -3.18 -7.01 -2.70
CA TYR A 143 -3.49 -5.58 -2.76
C TYR A 143 -2.61 -4.92 -3.81
N PHE A 144 -3.23 -4.33 -4.82
CA PHE A 144 -2.51 -3.76 -5.95
C PHE A 144 -3.13 -2.47 -6.44
N GLY A 145 -2.31 -1.61 -7.02
CA GLY A 145 -2.74 -0.31 -7.51
C GLY A 145 -1.64 0.44 -8.23
N VAL A 146 -2.01 1.63 -8.66
CA VAL A 146 -1.14 2.61 -9.31
C VAL A 146 -1.45 3.95 -8.65
N ASP A 147 -0.41 4.67 -8.28
CA ASP A 147 -0.53 6.01 -7.72
C ASP A 147 0.37 7.00 -8.48
N PRO A 148 -0.18 8.10 -9.01
CA PRO A 148 0.61 9.12 -9.66
C PRO A 148 1.35 9.95 -8.61
N TRP A 149 2.68 10.02 -8.70
CA TRP A 149 3.46 10.88 -7.81
C TRP A 149 3.52 12.29 -8.38
N ASP A 150 2.46 13.07 -8.13
CA ASP A 150 2.17 14.34 -8.81
C ASP A 150 2.06 15.58 -7.90
N PHE A 151 2.07 15.37 -6.58
CA PHE A 151 1.92 16.41 -5.55
C PHE A 151 0.60 17.18 -5.62
N VAL A 152 -0.46 16.56 -6.14
CA VAL A 152 -1.79 17.17 -6.21
C VAL A 152 -2.47 17.07 -4.83
N PRO A 153 -2.98 18.19 -4.27
CA PRO A 153 -3.73 18.17 -3.02
C PRO A 153 -4.90 17.20 -3.03
N ASN A 154 -5.02 16.41 -1.97
CA ASN A 154 -6.14 15.49 -1.78
C ASN A 154 -7.31 16.23 -1.11
N ALA A 155 -8.46 16.29 -1.78
CA ALA A 155 -9.68 16.94 -1.28
C ALA A 155 -10.21 16.35 0.04
N GLY A 156 -9.83 15.10 0.38
CA GLY A 156 -10.18 14.46 1.65
C GLY A 156 -9.21 14.72 2.80
N SER A 157 -8.13 15.49 2.59
CA SER A 157 -7.11 15.79 3.60
C SER A 157 -7.23 17.22 4.12
N SER A 158 -6.73 17.47 5.34
CA SER A 158 -6.70 18.83 5.89
C SER A 158 -5.72 19.73 5.11
N ASP A 159 -5.90 21.05 5.17
CA ASP A 159 -4.98 22.00 4.53
C ASP A 159 -3.54 21.83 5.00
N SER A 160 -3.35 21.55 6.29
CA SER A 160 -2.04 21.27 6.87
C SER A 160 -1.43 19.99 6.30
N ASP A 161 -2.22 18.93 6.15
CA ASP A 161 -1.74 17.68 5.56
C ASP A 161 -1.35 17.87 4.09
N ASN A 162 -2.21 18.53 3.32
CA ASN A 162 -1.93 18.88 1.92
C ASN A 162 -0.68 19.76 1.79
N PHE A 163 -0.45 20.69 2.72
CA PHE A 163 0.77 21.50 2.71
C PHE A 163 2.03 20.65 2.93
N TRP A 164 2.06 19.83 3.98
CA TRP A 164 3.26 19.07 4.35
C TRP A 164 3.54 17.87 3.45
N ARG A 165 2.50 17.24 2.89
CA ARG A 165 2.63 16.01 2.09
C ARG A 165 2.66 16.25 0.59
N GLU A 166 1.98 17.29 0.11
CA GLU A 166 1.87 17.55 -1.33
C GLU A 166 2.68 18.81 -1.70
N GLN A 167 2.31 19.96 -1.14
CA GLN A 167 2.81 21.24 -1.63
C GLN A 167 4.30 21.48 -1.32
N LEU A 168 4.74 21.21 -0.08
CA LEU A 168 6.12 21.43 0.32
C LEU A 168 7.08 20.45 -0.37
N PRO A 169 6.81 19.13 -0.39
CA PRO A 169 7.55 18.18 -1.22
C PRO A 169 7.62 18.60 -2.69
N GLY A 170 6.49 18.96 -3.30
CA GLY A 170 6.44 19.42 -4.68
C GLY A 170 7.32 20.64 -4.92
N LYS A 171 7.29 21.64 -4.03
CA LYS A 171 8.18 22.81 -4.11
C LYS A 171 9.65 22.41 -4.03
N LEU A 172 10.01 21.57 -3.08
CA LEU A 172 11.40 21.16 -2.83
C LEU A 172 11.96 20.37 -4.02
N VAL A 173 11.21 19.41 -4.55
CA VAL A 173 11.65 18.60 -5.71
C VAL A 173 11.81 19.47 -6.97
N ASN A 174 10.99 20.52 -7.11
CA ASN A 174 11.08 21.47 -8.23
C ASN A 174 12.23 22.49 -8.13
N LEU A 175 12.88 22.67 -6.97
CA LEU A 175 13.98 23.65 -6.82
C LEU A 175 15.17 23.41 -7.78
N ARG A 176 15.32 22.19 -8.30
CA ARG A 176 16.42 21.78 -9.18
C ARG A 176 15.98 21.54 -10.65
N GLY A 177 14.75 21.90 -11.02
CA GLY A 177 14.32 22.11 -12.42
C GLY A 177 14.02 20.89 -13.32
N ASN A 178 14.14 19.65 -12.84
CA ASN A 178 14.01 18.44 -13.68
C ASN A 178 12.93 17.44 -13.19
N PHE A 179 11.94 17.91 -12.44
CA PHE A 179 10.88 17.03 -11.97
C PHE A 179 9.91 16.69 -13.12
N LYS A 180 9.54 15.42 -13.23
CA LYS A 180 8.45 14.95 -14.08
C LYS A 180 7.60 13.95 -13.31
N VAL A 181 6.28 14.14 -13.36
CA VAL A 181 5.29 13.21 -12.79
C VAL A 181 5.46 11.82 -13.40
N TYR A 182 5.27 10.81 -12.58
CA TYR A 182 5.33 9.40 -12.97
C TYR A 182 4.46 8.56 -12.05
N ASP A 183 4.13 7.36 -12.53
CA ASP A 183 3.31 6.42 -11.76
C ASP A 183 4.17 5.46 -10.94
N ILE A 184 3.73 5.19 -9.72
CA ILE A 184 4.26 4.13 -8.88
C ILE A 184 3.26 2.99 -8.80
N THR A 185 3.68 1.81 -9.24
CA THR A 185 2.85 0.59 -9.19
C THR A 185 3.18 -0.22 -7.95
N TYR A 186 2.18 -0.82 -7.31
CA TYR A 186 2.40 -1.69 -6.15
C TYR A 186 1.52 -2.93 -6.26
N ASN A 187 2.07 -4.05 -5.81
CA ASN A 187 1.39 -5.33 -5.70
C ASN A 187 1.98 -6.10 -4.51
N ILE A 188 1.24 -6.14 -3.42
CA ILE A 188 1.62 -6.76 -2.16
C ILE A 188 0.65 -7.88 -1.85
N SER A 189 1.16 -9.03 -1.41
CA SER A 189 0.35 -10.20 -1.07
C SER A 189 0.49 -10.57 0.40
N GLU A 190 -0.62 -11.02 0.97
CA GLU A 190 -0.69 -11.61 2.31
C GLU A 190 -1.27 -13.02 2.21
N THR A 191 -0.67 -13.95 2.95
CA THR A 191 -1.09 -15.35 2.98
C THR A 191 -1.79 -15.67 4.31
N TYR A 192 -2.85 -16.45 4.23
CA TYR A 192 -3.62 -16.91 5.37
C TYR A 192 -3.71 -18.42 5.37
N GLU A 193 -3.62 -18.98 6.56
CA GLU A 193 -3.96 -20.37 6.85
C GLU A 193 -4.91 -20.39 8.04
N PHE A 194 -6.03 -21.08 7.91
CA PHE A 194 -6.99 -21.25 8.99
C PHE A 194 -7.88 -22.48 8.76
N ASP A 195 -8.39 -23.02 9.86
CA ASP A 195 -9.36 -24.10 9.85
C ASP A 195 -10.79 -23.54 10.06
N ILE A 196 -11.74 -24.16 9.38
CA ILE A 196 -13.17 -23.95 9.55
C ILE A 196 -13.74 -25.22 10.16
N THR A 197 -14.10 -25.15 11.44
CA THR A 197 -14.85 -26.21 12.12
C THR A 197 -16.33 -26.05 11.78
N ASN A 198 -17.00 -27.18 11.53
CA ASN A 198 -18.46 -27.24 11.39
C ASN A 198 -19.15 -27.04 12.73
#